data_AF-A0A834CM56-F1
#
_entry.id   AF-A0A834CM56-F1
#
_cell.length_a   1.000
_cell.length_b   1.000
_cell.length_c   1.000
_cell.angle_alpha   90.00
_cell.angle_beta   90.00
_cell.angle_gamma   90.00
#
_symmetry.space_group_name_H-M   'P 1'
#
loop_
_entity.id
_entity.type
_entity.pdbx_description
1 polymer ?
#
loop_
_entity_poly.entity_id
_entity_poly.type
_entity_poly.pdbx_seq_one_letter_code
_entity_poly.pdbx_strand_id
1 'polypeptide(L)'
;MVSRSFTTKKLPLLFHTPKALFSTHIVGDKPILVRDFIHSALYDPKHGYFSQRSGSVGVLEKSIRFNQLEGRKAYMKYLDDIYKRSDIAWFTPVELFKPWYAHGIAEAIMRTANLSVPLKIYEIGGGSGTCAKGIMDYMMLNAPARVYNSMTYTSVEISPSLAEIQRETVGGVRSHLSKFRVECRDAADRTGWGAVEQQPCWVIMLEVLDNLPHDLIYSENQVSPWMEVWVEKQHDRETLSELYKPLQDSLIKHCVDIIDLDKNHSSQSSIISKTRSIWSMVFPTPRRCWLPTGCLKLLEVLHGVLPKMSLIASDFSYLPDVRIPGERAPLVSTKLSVKHNGGLEHLFVPSYLPIVLLSM
;
A
#
# COMPACT_ATOMS: atom_id res chain seq x y z
N MET A 1 11.99 -15.15 -63.99
CA MET A 1 10.94 -15.85 -63.23
C MET A 1 11.63 -16.71 -62.17
N VAL A 2 11.88 -16.18 -60.98
CA VAL A 2 12.28 -16.95 -59.79
C VAL A 2 11.66 -16.23 -58.57
N SER A 3 10.68 -16.88 -57.97
CA SER A 3 10.00 -16.47 -56.75
C SER A 3 10.83 -16.88 -55.54
N ARG A 4 11.09 -15.97 -54.60
CA ARG A 4 11.63 -16.29 -53.27
C ARG A 4 10.54 -15.97 -52.24
N SER A 5 9.95 -17.03 -51.70
CA SER A 5 9.03 -16.99 -50.56
C SER A 5 9.81 -16.75 -49.27
N PHE A 6 9.44 -15.73 -48.51
CA PHE A 6 9.90 -15.52 -47.13
C PHE A 6 8.90 -16.16 -46.17
N THR A 7 9.25 -17.30 -45.58
CA THR A 7 8.53 -17.91 -44.46
C THR A 7 9.08 -17.36 -43.14
N THR A 8 8.35 -16.45 -42.51
CA THR A 8 8.58 -16.05 -41.12
C THR A 8 8.15 -17.19 -40.19
N LYS A 9 9.11 -17.96 -39.67
CA LYS A 9 8.88 -18.89 -38.56
C LYS A 9 8.51 -18.07 -37.31
N LYS A 10 7.23 -18.06 -36.92
CA LYS A 10 6.82 -17.66 -35.57
C LYS A 10 7.30 -18.76 -34.61
N LEU A 11 8.30 -18.44 -33.80
CA LEU A 11 8.66 -19.24 -32.63
C LEU A 11 7.51 -19.12 -31.61
N PRO A 12 6.97 -20.21 -31.06
CA PRO A 12 5.99 -20.11 -29.99
C PRO A 12 6.69 -19.58 -28.74
N LEU A 13 6.34 -18.36 -28.32
CA LEU A 13 6.63 -17.87 -26.98
C LEU A 13 5.87 -18.76 -26.00
N LEU A 14 6.57 -19.76 -25.45
CA LEU A 14 6.13 -20.49 -24.27
C LEU A 14 6.11 -19.51 -23.10
N PHE A 15 4.95 -18.89 -22.86
CA PHE A 15 4.69 -18.20 -21.62
C PHE A 15 4.63 -19.26 -20.52
N HIS A 16 5.76 -19.46 -19.82
CA HIS A 16 5.72 -20.08 -18.50
C HIS A 16 4.91 -19.16 -17.59
N THR A 17 3.66 -19.54 -17.30
CA THR A 17 2.91 -18.98 -16.17
C THR A 17 3.75 -19.18 -14.91
N PRO A 18 4.20 -18.10 -14.24
CA PRO A 18 4.91 -18.26 -12.99
C PRO A 18 3.96 -18.95 -12.00
N LYS A 19 4.42 -20.05 -11.40
CA LYS A 19 3.71 -20.68 -10.27
C LYS A 19 3.47 -19.59 -9.22
N ALA A 20 2.24 -19.47 -8.71
CA ALA A 20 1.92 -18.57 -7.62
C ALA A 20 2.75 -18.98 -6.40
N LEU A 21 3.89 -18.30 -6.18
CA LEU A 21 4.91 -18.78 -5.25
C LEU A 21 4.46 -18.74 -3.77
N PHE A 22 3.35 -18.06 -3.45
CA PHE A 22 3.03 -17.75 -2.05
C PHE A 22 1.56 -17.87 -1.60
N SER A 23 0.57 -18.25 -2.42
CA SER A 23 -0.84 -17.93 -2.02
C SER A 23 -1.95 -18.93 -2.31
N THR A 24 -1.71 -20.07 -2.95
CA THR A 24 -2.81 -21.02 -3.27
C THR A 24 -3.32 -21.75 -2.03
N HIS A 25 -2.51 -21.84 -0.97
CA HIS A 25 -2.89 -22.47 0.30
C HIS A 25 -3.78 -21.58 1.19
N ILE A 26 -3.87 -20.27 0.90
CA ILE A 26 -4.66 -19.32 1.66
C ILE A 26 -6.16 -19.53 1.45
N VAL A 27 -6.55 -19.96 0.25
CA VAL A 27 -7.94 -20.22 -0.10
C VAL A 27 -8.31 -21.64 0.33
N GLY A 28 -9.21 -21.74 1.30
CA GLY A 28 -9.79 -23.01 1.75
C GLY A 28 -10.81 -23.59 0.77
N ASP A 29 -11.66 -24.51 1.24
CA ASP A 29 -12.69 -25.14 0.41
C ASP A 29 -13.86 -24.19 0.07
N LYS A 30 -13.99 -23.08 0.80
CA LYS A 30 -15.01 -22.05 0.55
C LYS A 30 -14.39 -20.87 -0.18
N PRO A 31 -15.07 -20.30 -1.21
CA PRO A 31 -14.63 -19.07 -1.84
C PRO A 31 -14.55 -17.93 -0.83
N ILE A 32 -13.58 -17.04 -1.00
CA ILE A 32 -13.38 -15.82 -0.20
C ILE A 32 -13.45 -14.58 -1.08
N LEU A 33 -13.75 -13.41 -0.51
CA LEU A 33 -13.72 -12.16 -1.28
C LEU A 33 -12.30 -11.83 -1.71
N VAL A 34 -12.16 -11.06 -2.80
CA VAL A 34 -10.85 -10.60 -3.27
C VAL A 34 -10.11 -9.83 -2.16
N ARG A 35 -10.79 -8.96 -1.39
CA ARG A 35 -10.12 -8.28 -0.26
C ARG A 35 -9.57 -9.25 0.79
N ASP A 36 -10.26 -10.35 1.07
CA ASP A 36 -9.86 -11.28 2.14
C ASP A 36 -8.67 -12.11 1.67
N PHE A 37 -8.69 -12.50 0.39
CA PHE A 37 -7.54 -13.12 -0.27
C PHE A 37 -6.30 -12.21 -0.20
N ILE A 38 -6.45 -10.92 -0.59
CA ILE A 38 -5.37 -9.94 -0.52
C ILE A 38 -4.83 -9.78 0.89
N HIS A 39 -5.73 -9.61 1.86
CA HIS A 39 -5.37 -9.43 3.25
C HIS A 39 -4.52 -10.59 3.76
N SER A 40 -4.95 -11.83 3.52
CA SER A 40 -4.20 -13.02 3.92
C SER A 40 -2.88 -13.17 3.15
N ALA A 41 -2.84 -12.84 1.85
CA ALA A 41 -1.61 -12.88 1.06
C ALA A 41 -0.53 -11.92 1.60
N LEU A 42 -0.93 -10.80 2.20
CA LEU A 42 -0.02 -9.83 2.78
C LEU A 42 0.30 -10.09 4.25
N TYR A 43 -0.73 -10.31 5.06
CA TYR A 43 -0.68 -10.21 6.52
C TYR A 43 -0.94 -11.52 7.26
N ASP A 44 -1.13 -12.65 6.57
CA ASP A 44 -1.24 -13.94 7.27
C ASP A 44 0.02 -14.17 8.15
N PRO A 45 -0.12 -14.47 9.46
CA PRO A 45 1.02 -14.53 10.38
C PRO A 45 2.10 -15.56 10.02
N LYS A 46 1.80 -16.54 9.17
CA LYS A 46 2.72 -17.63 8.79
C LYS A 46 3.05 -17.62 7.30
N HIS A 47 2.10 -17.20 6.48
CA HIS A 47 2.14 -17.34 5.03
C HIS A 47 2.07 -16.01 4.30
N GLY A 48 1.80 -14.91 5.01
CA GLY A 48 1.73 -13.57 4.46
C GLY A 48 3.11 -13.06 4.05
N TYR A 49 3.12 -12.19 3.05
CA TYR A 49 4.31 -11.53 2.53
C TYR A 49 5.17 -10.90 3.65
N PHE A 50 4.55 -10.11 4.53
CA PHE A 50 5.24 -9.39 5.59
C PHE A 50 5.73 -10.30 6.73
N SER A 51 5.15 -11.50 6.85
CA SER A 51 5.56 -12.48 7.86
C SER A 51 6.69 -13.40 7.37
N GLN A 52 6.72 -13.75 6.08
CA GLN A 52 7.73 -14.68 5.55
C GLN A 52 9.03 -14.03 5.10
N ARG A 53 9.00 -12.77 4.65
CA ARG A 53 10.21 -12.10 4.16
C ARG A 53 10.90 -11.31 5.28
N SER A 54 11.98 -11.89 5.81
CA SER A 54 13.00 -11.12 6.52
C SER A 54 13.55 -10.03 5.60
N GLY A 55 13.49 -8.76 6.02
CA GLY A 55 13.94 -7.62 5.20
C GLY A 55 12.96 -7.17 4.11
N SER A 56 11.65 -7.44 4.29
CA SER A 56 10.59 -6.92 3.43
C SER A 56 10.62 -5.39 3.33
N VAL A 57 10.93 -4.70 4.44
CA VAL A 57 11.21 -3.25 4.44
C VAL A 57 12.69 -3.03 4.77
N GLY A 58 13.41 -2.39 3.85
CA GLY A 58 14.82 -2.09 3.99
C GLY A 58 15.09 -1.00 5.00
N VAL A 59 16.08 -1.21 5.88
CA VAL A 59 16.57 -0.20 6.80
C VAL A 59 17.99 0.17 6.41
N LEU A 60 18.25 1.45 6.14
CA LEU A 60 19.61 1.91 5.88
C LEU A 60 20.37 2.04 7.21
N GLU A 61 21.58 1.48 7.31
CA GLU A 61 22.37 1.65 8.54
C GLU A 61 22.71 3.12 8.81
N LYS A 62 22.93 3.90 7.74
CA LYS A 62 23.33 5.31 7.80
C LYS A 62 22.54 6.15 6.81
N SER A 63 22.29 7.41 7.18
CA SER A 63 21.73 8.42 6.28
C SER A 63 22.60 8.59 5.03
N ILE A 64 21.94 8.79 3.90
CA ILE A 64 22.61 9.16 2.65
C ILE A 64 23.22 10.56 2.82
N ARG A 65 24.52 10.68 2.55
CA ARG A 65 25.23 11.98 2.58
C ARG A 65 25.02 12.70 1.25
N PHE A 66 23.83 13.27 1.06
CA PHE A 66 23.43 13.95 -0.19
C PHE A 66 24.41 15.04 -0.63
N ASN A 67 25.04 15.74 0.32
CA ASN A 67 26.06 16.76 0.05
C ASN A 67 27.36 16.20 -0.58
N GLN A 68 27.53 14.88 -0.63
CA GLN A 68 28.66 14.20 -1.27
C GLN A 68 28.28 13.59 -2.62
N LEU A 69 27.04 13.76 -3.08
CA LEU A 69 26.57 13.25 -4.36
C LEU A 69 26.53 14.40 -5.38
N GLU A 70 27.15 14.22 -6.54
CA GLU A 70 27.20 15.21 -7.63
C GLU A 70 25.87 15.37 -8.39
N GLY A 71 24.75 14.99 -7.78
CA GLY A 71 23.40 15.08 -8.35
C GLY A 71 22.76 13.73 -8.68
N ARG A 72 21.71 13.78 -9.52
CA ARG A 72 20.81 12.63 -9.76
C ARG A 72 21.53 11.38 -10.23
N LYS A 73 22.50 11.49 -11.14
CA LYS A 73 23.22 10.32 -11.67
C LYS A 73 24.03 9.60 -10.58
N ALA A 74 24.72 10.36 -9.73
CA ALA A 74 25.48 9.82 -8.60
C ALA A 74 24.54 9.15 -7.58
N TYR A 75 23.38 9.77 -7.31
CA TYR A 75 22.35 9.21 -6.45
C TYR A 75 21.79 7.88 -6.99
N MET A 76 21.40 7.82 -8.27
CA MET A 76 20.89 6.59 -8.87
C MET A 76 21.92 5.45 -8.84
N LYS A 77 23.20 5.76 -9.09
CA LYS A 77 24.28 4.77 -8.95
C LYS A 77 24.45 4.29 -7.51
N TYR A 78 24.40 5.20 -6.55
CA TYR A 78 24.49 4.87 -5.12
C TYR A 78 23.34 3.95 -4.68
N LEU A 79 22.10 4.24 -5.10
CA LEU A 79 20.96 3.36 -4.84
C LEU A 79 21.13 1.99 -5.49
N ASP A 80 21.53 1.94 -6.76
CA ASP A 80 21.78 0.69 -7.47
C ASP A 80 22.84 -0.17 -6.76
N ASP A 81 23.91 0.44 -6.26
CA ASP A 81 24.94 -0.24 -5.47
C ASP A 81 24.39 -0.82 -4.15
N ILE A 82 23.48 -0.12 -3.47
CA ILE A 82 22.84 -0.63 -2.23
C ILE A 82 21.93 -1.81 -2.56
N TYR A 83 21.08 -1.67 -3.58
CA TYR A 83 20.15 -2.73 -3.98
C TYR A 83 20.86 -3.99 -4.49
N LYS A 84 22.05 -3.86 -5.07
CA LYS A 84 22.89 -5.00 -5.48
C LYS A 84 23.54 -5.75 -4.32
N ARG A 85 23.75 -5.07 -3.19
CA ARG A 85 24.46 -5.63 -2.02
C ARG A 85 23.52 -6.16 -0.95
N SER A 86 22.20 -6.02 -1.14
CA SER A 86 21.20 -6.39 -0.15
C SER A 86 20.09 -7.23 -0.78
N ASP A 87 19.58 -8.18 0.00
CA ASP A 87 18.36 -8.93 -0.34
C ASP A 87 17.08 -8.13 -0.02
N ILE A 88 17.23 -6.84 0.30
CA ILE A 88 16.15 -5.91 0.60
C ILE A 88 15.24 -5.78 -0.60
N ALA A 89 13.93 -5.88 -0.36
CA ALA A 89 12.93 -5.70 -1.39
C ALA A 89 12.90 -4.22 -1.84
N TRP A 90 12.61 -3.29 -0.91
CA TRP A 90 12.60 -1.85 -1.15
C TRP A 90 13.07 -1.02 0.05
N PHE A 91 13.36 0.26 -0.22
CA PHE A 91 13.47 1.30 0.81
C PHE A 91 12.33 2.31 0.65
N THR A 92 11.72 2.67 1.78
CA THR A 92 10.73 3.75 1.87
C THR A 92 11.41 5.13 1.76
N PRO A 93 10.69 6.22 1.40
CA PRO A 93 11.22 7.57 1.49
C PRO A 93 11.70 7.93 2.90
N VAL A 94 11.05 7.40 3.94
CA VAL A 94 11.50 7.54 5.33
C VAL A 94 12.94 7.07 5.47
N GLU A 95 13.29 5.91 4.90
CA GLU A 95 14.62 5.32 5.00
C GLU A 95 15.63 6.02 4.08
N LEU A 96 15.24 6.30 2.83
CA LEU A 96 16.12 6.95 1.85
C LEU A 96 16.49 8.38 2.22
N PHE A 97 15.56 9.12 2.81
CA PHE A 97 15.72 10.56 3.09
C PHE A 97 15.87 10.88 4.57
N LYS A 98 16.15 9.90 5.44
CA LYS A 98 16.36 10.17 6.87
C LYS A 98 17.57 11.06 7.15
N PRO A 99 17.50 11.99 8.12
CA PRO A 99 16.32 12.27 8.96
C PRO A 99 15.35 13.30 8.35
N TRP A 100 15.67 13.84 7.18
CA TRP A 100 14.99 14.99 6.56
C TRP A 100 13.51 14.77 6.28
N TYR A 101 13.12 13.54 5.88
CA TYR A 101 11.71 13.20 5.67
C TYR A 101 10.88 13.38 6.96
N ALA A 102 11.36 12.81 8.07
CA ALA A 102 10.74 12.94 9.38
C ALA A 102 10.76 14.38 9.91
N HIS A 103 11.86 15.11 9.67
CA HIS A 103 11.95 16.52 10.04
C HIS A 103 10.92 17.39 9.33
N GLY A 104 10.71 17.18 8.02
CA GLY A 104 9.70 17.92 7.27
C GLY A 104 8.28 17.70 7.82
N ILE A 105 7.96 16.47 8.20
CA ILE A 105 6.68 16.14 8.86
C ILE A 105 6.60 16.83 10.23
N ALA A 106 7.63 16.73 11.05
CA ALA A 106 7.66 17.33 12.38
C ALA A 106 7.51 18.86 12.32
N GLU A 107 8.20 19.51 11.38
CA GLU A 107 8.10 20.95 11.14
C GLU A 107 6.69 21.37 10.70
N ALA A 108 6.05 20.59 9.81
CA ALA A 108 4.67 20.83 9.40
C ALA A 108 3.70 20.74 10.59
N ILE A 109 3.88 19.73 11.45
CA ILE A 109 3.11 19.59 12.70
C ILE A 109 3.34 20.79 13.62
N MET A 110 4.59 21.17 13.90
CA MET A 110 4.88 22.30 14.80
C MET A 110 4.28 23.62 14.33
N ARG A 111 4.20 23.84 13.00
CA ARG A 111 3.65 25.07 12.41
C ARG A 111 2.13 25.17 12.50
N THR A 112 1.44 24.03 12.57
CA THR A 112 -0.02 23.98 12.36
C THR A 112 -0.78 23.44 13.57
N ALA A 113 -0.12 22.69 14.46
CA ALA A 113 -0.73 22.13 15.64
C ALA A 113 -1.06 23.21 16.68
N ASN A 114 -2.19 23.06 17.37
CA ASN A 114 -2.45 23.82 18.58
C ASN A 114 -1.59 23.29 19.75
N LEU A 115 -0.42 23.89 19.93
CA LEU A 115 0.53 23.50 20.98
C LEU A 115 0.14 24.01 22.39
N SER A 116 -1.07 24.53 22.58
CA SER A 116 -1.62 24.85 23.92
C SER A 116 -2.14 23.61 24.64
N VAL A 117 -2.42 22.53 23.90
CA VAL A 117 -2.78 21.22 24.44
C VAL A 117 -1.65 20.21 24.17
N PRO A 118 -1.56 19.11 24.94
CA PRO A 118 -0.57 18.06 24.70
C PRO A 118 -0.64 17.51 23.27
N LEU A 119 0.51 17.41 22.59
CA LEU A 119 0.58 16.89 21.24
C LEU A 119 0.41 15.36 21.24
N LYS A 120 -0.59 14.86 20.52
CA LYS A 120 -0.82 13.42 20.32
C LYS A 120 -0.57 13.04 18.88
N ILE A 121 0.30 12.07 18.64
CA ILE A 121 0.59 11.52 17.32
C ILE A 121 0.27 10.04 17.33
N TYR A 122 -0.48 9.60 16.32
CA TYR A 122 -0.69 8.22 15.96
C TYR A 122 0.00 7.97 14.62
N GLU A 123 0.84 6.95 14.54
CA GLU A 123 1.45 6.50 13.28
C GLU A 123 0.91 5.12 12.96
N ILE A 124 0.28 4.95 11.81
CA ILE A 124 -0.22 3.65 11.35
C ILE A 124 0.84 3.05 10.43
N GLY A 125 1.30 1.83 10.72
CA GLY A 125 2.33 1.15 9.93
C GLY A 125 3.69 1.85 9.99
N GLY A 126 4.22 2.10 11.20
CA GLY A 126 5.46 2.85 11.42
C GLY A 126 6.76 2.18 10.91
N GLY A 127 6.66 0.99 10.31
CA GLY A 127 7.80 0.28 9.72
C GLY A 127 8.89 -0.01 10.75
N SER A 128 10.10 0.47 10.49
CA SER A 128 11.27 0.34 11.39
C SER A 128 11.25 1.31 12.59
N GLY A 129 10.34 2.29 12.61
CA GLY A 129 10.32 3.34 13.63
C GLY A 129 11.29 4.49 13.36
N THR A 130 11.97 4.49 12.21
CA THR A 130 12.83 5.59 11.77
C THR A 130 12.09 6.92 11.71
N CYS A 131 10.84 6.92 11.23
CA CYS A 131 10.02 8.13 11.16
C CYS A 131 9.68 8.65 12.56
N ALA A 132 9.11 7.80 13.43
CA ALA A 132 8.82 8.13 14.83
C ALA A 132 10.04 8.70 15.54
N LYS A 133 11.18 8.02 15.47
CA LYS A 133 12.44 8.49 16.06
C LYS A 133 12.84 9.86 15.52
N GLY A 134 12.82 10.04 14.20
CA GLY A 134 13.19 11.31 13.57
C GLY A 134 12.27 12.47 13.94
N ILE A 135 10.96 12.24 14.03
CA ILE A 135 9.99 13.24 14.50
C ILE A 135 10.26 13.59 15.96
N MET A 136 10.46 12.59 16.83
CA MET A 136 10.69 12.82 18.26
C MET A 136 12.04 13.50 18.53
N ASP A 137 13.10 13.15 17.80
CA ASP A 137 14.40 13.82 17.86
C ASP A 137 14.25 15.30 17.45
N TYR A 138 13.52 15.58 16.37
CA TYR A 138 13.26 16.94 15.93
C TYR A 138 12.45 17.74 16.96
N MET A 139 11.38 17.15 17.52
CA MET A 139 10.56 17.79 18.56
C MET A 139 11.38 18.07 19.82
N MET A 140 12.25 17.14 20.22
CA MET A 140 13.13 17.33 21.38
C MET A 140 14.08 18.51 21.22
N LEU A 141 14.60 18.74 20.01
CA LEU A 141 15.57 19.78 19.72
C LEU A 141 14.93 21.15 19.43
N ASN A 142 13.73 21.18 18.85
CA ASN A 142 13.17 22.39 18.26
C ASN A 142 11.85 22.86 18.91
N ALA A 143 11.10 21.98 19.58
CA ALA A 143 9.86 22.37 20.23
C ALA A 143 10.12 22.96 21.63
N PRO A 144 9.24 23.84 22.14
CA PRO A 144 9.29 24.25 23.54
C PRO A 144 9.27 23.02 24.46
N ALA A 145 10.09 23.00 25.52
CA ALA A 145 10.23 21.83 26.39
C ALA A 145 8.89 21.29 26.91
N ARG A 146 7.92 22.16 27.21
CA ARG A 146 6.56 21.76 27.64
C ARG A 146 5.82 20.91 26.60
N VAL A 147 6.04 21.15 25.30
CA VAL A 147 5.40 20.42 24.21
C VAL A 147 5.99 19.02 24.11
N TYR A 148 7.32 18.93 23.98
CA TYR A 148 7.99 17.63 23.91
C TYR A 148 7.77 16.81 25.20
N ASN A 149 7.82 17.42 26.38
CA ASN A 149 7.66 16.68 27.64
C ASN A 149 6.24 16.13 27.84
N SER A 150 5.22 16.74 27.22
CA SER A 150 3.83 16.31 27.35
C SER A 150 3.30 15.54 26.13
N MET A 151 4.09 15.40 25.07
CA MET A 151 3.62 14.71 23.86
C MET A 151 3.48 13.21 24.09
N THR A 152 2.61 12.59 23.29
CA THR A 152 2.49 11.14 23.18
C THR A 152 2.58 10.73 21.71
N TYR A 153 3.31 9.66 21.46
CA TYR A 153 3.49 9.06 20.14
C TYR A 153 3.09 7.58 20.23
N THR A 154 2.05 7.21 19.51
CA THR A 154 1.50 5.85 19.50
C THR A 154 1.65 5.29 18.10
N SER A 155 2.54 4.32 17.92
CA SER A 155 2.56 3.55 16.69
C SER A 155 1.55 2.41 16.77
N VAL A 156 0.72 2.24 15.74
CA VAL A 156 -0.20 1.12 15.58
C VAL A 156 0.32 0.25 14.44
N GLU A 157 0.81 -0.93 14.80
CA GLU A 157 1.54 -1.82 13.90
C GLU A 157 0.91 -3.21 13.92
N ILE A 158 0.57 -3.77 12.77
CA ILE A 158 -0.03 -5.10 12.69
C ILE A 158 1.01 -6.21 12.86
N SER A 159 2.26 -5.94 12.46
CA SER A 159 3.36 -6.90 12.48
C SER A 159 4.09 -6.92 13.84
N PRO A 160 4.10 -8.06 14.56
CA PRO A 160 4.83 -8.17 15.83
C PRO A 160 6.33 -7.95 15.69
N SER A 161 6.93 -8.34 14.56
CA SER A 161 8.36 -8.17 14.32
C SER A 161 8.75 -6.70 14.10
N LEU A 162 7.97 -5.97 13.29
CA LEU A 162 8.16 -4.52 13.11
C LEU A 162 7.89 -3.77 14.40
N ALA A 163 6.89 -4.20 15.19
CA ALA A 163 6.60 -3.58 16.47
C ALA A 163 7.79 -3.68 17.44
N GLU A 164 8.53 -4.79 17.45
CA GLU A 164 9.75 -4.93 18.26
C GLU A 164 10.89 -4.04 17.73
N ILE A 165 11.13 -4.03 16.42
CA ILE A 165 12.15 -3.18 15.79
C ILE A 165 11.91 -1.69 16.12
N GLN A 166 10.65 -1.26 16.14
CA GLN A 166 10.28 0.10 16.52
C GLN A 166 10.62 0.40 17.99
N ARG A 167 10.37 -0.54 18.91
CA ARG A 167 10.75 -0.39 20.33
C ARG A 167 12.25 -0.25 20.49
N GLU A 168 13.03 -1.04 19.78
CA GLU A 168 14.50 -0.96 19.80
C GLU A 168 14.99 0.37 19.21
N THR A 169 14.48 0.74 18.03
CA THR A 169 14.91 1.93 17.29
C THR A 169 14.62 3.22 18.06
N VAL A 170 13.38 3.38 18.54
CA VAL A 170 12.98 4.57 19.31
C VAL A 170 13.55 4.51 20.74
N GLY A 171 13.59 3.31 21.34
CA GLY A 171 14.11 3.07 22.68
C GLY A 171 15.62 3.29 22.82
N GLY A 172 16.36 3.33 21.70
CA GLY A 172 17.76 3.78 21.66
C GLY A 172 17.96 5.23 22.16
N VAL A 173 16.89 6.01 22.30
CA VAL A 173 16.91 7.36 22.89
C VAL A 173 16.09 7.35 24.19
N ARG A 174 16.77 7.37 25.34
CA ARG A 174 16.15 7.22 26.67
C ARG A 174 15.01 8.22 26.95
N SER A 175 15.09 9.45 26.44
CA SER A 175 14.05 10.48 26.63
C SER A 175 12.74 10.17 25.90
N HIS A 176 12.76 9.27 24.91
CA HIS A 176 11.59 8.89 24.11
C HIS A 176 10.74 7.83 24.79
N LEU A 177 11.32 7.00 25.66
CA LEU A 177 10.68 5.84 26.29
C LEU A 177 9.37 6.17 27.05
N SER A 178 9.28 7.35 27.66
CA SER A 178 8.06 7.75 28.39
C SER A 178 6.97 8.35 27.51
N LYS A 179 7.24 8.57 26.23
CA LYS A 179 6.37 9.27 25.27
C LYS A 179 5.93 8.38 24.12
N PHE A 180 6.75 7.39 23.78
CA PHE A 180 6.53 6.46 22.69
C PHE A 180 5.96 5.13 23.19
N ARG A 181 4.97 4.61 22.48
CA ARG A 181 4.53 3.22 22.61
C ARG A 181 4.17 2.63 21.27
N VAL A 182 4.26 1.31 21.17
CA VAL A 182 3.80 0.54 20.01
C VAL A 182 2.66 -0.38 20.44
N GLU A 183 1.51 -0.23 19.79
CA GLU A 183 0.33 -1.09 19.93
C GLU A 183 0.32 -2.08 18.77
N CYS A 184 0.56 -3.36 19.06
CA CYS A 184 0.60 -4.42 18.05
C CYS A 184 -0.82 -4.90 17.74
N ARG A 185 -1.48 -4.32 16.73
CA ARG A 185 -2.88 -4.58 16.35
C ARG A 185 -3.21 -4.06 14.95
N ASP A 186 -4.29 -4.55 14.36
CA ASP A 186 -4.86 -3.98 13.13
C ASP A 186 -5.53 -2.63 13.43
N ALA A 187 -5.11 -1.58 12.74
CA ALA A 187 -5.71 -0.24 12.87
C ALA A 187 -7.14 -0.18 12.31
N ALA A 188 -7.49 -1.05 11.37
CA ALA A 188 -8.83 -1.17 10.81
C ALA A 188 -9.78 -2.02 11.68
N ASP A 189 -9.30 -2.62 12.78
CA ASP A 189 -10.15 -3.29 13.77
C ASP A 189 -10.59 -2.30 14.86
N ARG A 190 -11.86 -1.88 14.78
CA ARG A 190 -12.49 -0.98 15.76
C ARG A 190 -12.39 -1.48 17.20
N THR A 191 -12.41 -2.79 17.42
CA THR A 191 -12.39 -3.39 18.77
C THR A 191 -11.03 -3.26 19.45
N GLY A 192 -9.95 -3.11 18.66
CA GLY A 192 -8.61 -2.83 19.15
C GLY A 192 -8.41 -1.40 19.63
N TRP A 193 -9.36 -0.49 19.37
CA TRP A 193 -9.32 0.89 19.84
C TRP A 193 -10.14 1.06 21.12
N GLY A 194 -9.58 1.83 22.06
CA GLY A 194 -10.25 2.17 23.32
C GLY A 194 -11.39 3.18 23.16
N ALA A 195 -11.57 4.00 24.20
CA ALA A 195 -12.49 5.12 24.17
C ALA A 195 -12.10 6.13 23.08
N VAL A 196 -13.10 6.83 22.55
CA VAL A 196 -12.91 7.86 21.52
C VAL A 196 -11.98 8.96 22.04
N GLU A 197 -10.94 9.28 21.27
CA GLU A 197 -10.02 10.37 21.59
C GLU A 197 -10.66 11.72 21.23
N GLN A 198 -10.95 12.53 22.24
CA GLN A 198 -11.63 13.80 22.07
C GLN A 198 -10.66 14.98 21.92
N GLN A 199 -9.36 14.77 22.13
CA GLN A 199 -8.34 15.80 21.91
C GLN A 199 -7.91 15.83 20.44
N PRO A 200 -7.52 17.01 19.90
CA PRO A 200 -6.84 17.07 18.62
C PRO A 200 -5.61 16.16 18.60
N CYS A 201 -5.46 15.40 17.53
CA CYS A 201 -4.33 14.51 17.34
C CYS A 201 -3.88 14.53 15.88
N TRP A 202 -2.70 13.99 15.63
CA TRP A 202 -2.17 13.77 14.29
C TRP A 202 -2.21 12.29 13.99
N VAL A 203 -2.64 11.94 12.78
CA VAL A 203 -2.50 10.60 12.23
C VAL A 203 -1.51 10.68 11.07
N ILE A 204 -0.51 9.81 11.10
CA ILE A 204 0.53 9.70 10.07
C ILE A 204 0.38 8.33 9.42
N MET A 205 0.29 8.31 8.09
CA MET A 205 0.23 7.09 7.27
C MET A 205 1.18 7.24 6.07
N LEU A 206 2.29 6.50 6.06
CA LEU A 206 3.31 6.61 5.02
C LEU A 206 3.46 5.24 4.34
N GLU A 207 3.11 5.14 3.05
CA GLU A 207 3.08 3.87 2.29
C GLU A 207 2.23 2.79 3.00
N VAL A 208 0.99 3.17 3.33
CA VAL A 208 0.02 2.32 4.03
C VAL A 208 -1.18 2.02 3.15
N LEU A 209 -1.72 3.04 2.48
CA LEU A 209 -3.01 2.97 1.78
C LEU A 209 -2.90 2.10 0.53
N ASP A 210 -1.76 2.15 -0.14
CA ASP A 210 -1.41 1.29 -1.26
C ASP A 210 -1.39 -0.20 -0.93
N ASN A 211 -1.06 -0.57 0.31
CA ASN A 211 -0.98 -1.94 0.79
C ASN A 211 -2.32 -2.45 1.35
N LEU A 212 -3.32 -1.59 1.52
CA LEU A 212 -4.61 -2.01 2.05
C LEU A 212 -5.38 -2.90 1.05
N PRO A 213 -6.13 -3.90 1.54
CA PRO A 213 -6.91 -4.76 0.67
C PRO A 213 -7.97 -4.02 -0.16
N HIS A 214 -8.13 -4.46 -1.40
CA HIS A 214 -9.13 -3.94 -2.34
C HIS A 214 -10.12 -5.04 -2.72
N ASP A 215 -11.37 -4.67 -2.98
CA ASP A 215 -12.33 -5.56 -3.63
C ASP A 215 -12.36 -5.31 -5.13
N LEU A 216 -12.75 -6.33 -5.89
CA LEU A 216 -12.99 -6.24 -7.32
C LEU A 216 -14.46 -6.49 -7.58
N ILE A 217 -15.08 -5.58 -8.34
CA ILE A 217 -16.41 -5.78 -8.90
C ILE A 217 -16.33 -5.94 -10.41
N TYR A 218 -17.22 -6.75 -10.94
CA TYR A 218 -17.31 -7.10 -12.35
C TYR A 218 -18.73 -6.87 -12.87
N SER A 219 -18.84 -6.43 -14.13
CA SER A 219 -20.10 -6.45 -14.85
C SER A 219 -19.87 -6.98 -16.26
N GLU A 220 -20.75 -7.85 -16.74
CA GLU A 220 -20.64 -8.50 -18.05
C GLU A 220 -20.68 -7.50 -19.21
N ASN A 221 -21.38 -6.39 -19.01
CA ASN A 221 -21.53 -5.31 -19.98
C ASN A 221 -21.93 -4.02 -19.24
N GLN A 222 -22.24 -2.96 -19.97
CA GLN A 222 -22.49 -1.64 -19.42
C GLN A 222 -23.89 -1.49 -18.79
N VAL A 223 -24.82 -2.42 -19.05
CA VAL A 223 -26.18 -2.41 -18.52
C VAL A 223 -26.44 -3.49 -17.47
N SER A 224 -25.60 -4.52 -17.39
CA SER A 224 -25.68 -5.55 -16.36
C SER A 224 -25.32 -4.98 -14.97
N PRO A 225 -25.96 -5.48 -13.90
CA PRO A 225 -25.62 -5.08 -12.54
C PRO A 225 -24.19 -5.49 -12.19
N TRP A 226 -23.59 -4.75 -11.25
CA TRP A 226 -22.31 -5.14 -10.67
C TRP A 226 -22.44 -6.44 -9.86
N MET A 227 -21.42 -7.28 -9.99
CA MET A 227 -21.21 -8.51 -9.24
C MET A 227 -19.93 -8.40 -8.43
N GLU A 228 -19.90 -9.04 -7.27
CA GLU A 228 -18.69 -9.26 -6.48
C GLU A 228 -17.81 -10.29 -7.17
N VAL A 229 -16.51 -10.07 -7.13
CA VAL A 229 -15.52 -11.08 -7.49
C VAL A 229 -15.02 -11.76 -6.22
N TRP A 230 -15.07 -13.08 -6.24
CA TRP A 230 -14.59 -13.99 -5.21
C TRP A 230 -13.46 -14.85 -5.77
N VAL A 231 -12.58 -15.33 -4.90
CA VAL A 231 -11.50 -16.26 -5.24
C VAL A 231 -11.87 -17.64 -4.73
N GLU A 232 -11.84 -18.64 -5.60
CA GLU A 232 -12.08 -20.05 -5.26
C GLU A 232 -10.94 -20.95 -5.74
N LYS A 233 -10.87 -22.13 -5.13
CA LYS A 233 -9.90 -23.16 -5.49
C LYS A 233 -10.50 -24.09 -6.54
N GLN A 234 -9.77 -24.34 -7.62
CA GLN A 234 -10.21 -25.33 -8.61
C GLN A 234 -10.01 -26.77 -8.09
N HIS A 235 -10.68 -27.72 -8.74
CA HIS A 235 -10.70 -29.13 -8.35
C HIS A 235 -9.31 -29.79 -8.31
N ASP A 236 -8.33 -29.25 -9.03
CA ASP A 236 -6.93 -29.72 -9.04
C ASP A 236 -6.10 -29.24 -7.84
N ARG A 237 -6.67 -28.41 -6.97
CA ARG A 237 -6.10 -27.83 -5.75
C ARG A 237 -4.84 -26.97 -5.91
N GLU A 238 -4.34 -26.76 -7.13
CA GLU A 238 -3.16 -25.93 -7.37
C GLU A 238 -3.50 -24.60 -8.06
N THR A 239 -4.69 -24.48 -8.66
CA THR A 239 -5.11 -23.27 -9.38
C THR A 239 -6.27 -22.56 -8.69
N LEU A 240 -6.28 -21.23 -8.83
CA LEU A 240 -7.35 -20.36 -8.34
C LEU A 240 -8.19 -19.87 -9.52
N SER A 241 -9.50 -19.75 -9.32
CA SER A 241 -10.43 -19.12 -10.27
C SER A 241 -11.18 -17.96 -9.62
N GLU A 242 -11.66 -17.06 -10.47
CA GLU A 242 -12.62 -16.04 -10.08
C GLU A 242 -14.04 -16.61 -10.13
N LEU A 243 -14.80 -16.38 -9.06
CA LEU A 243 -16.23 -16.68 -8.96
C LEU A 243 -16.99 -15.36 -8.85
N TYR A 244 -18.06 -15.21 -9.63
CA TYR A 244 -18.88 -14.00 -9.65
C TYR A 244 -20.17 -14.21 -8.88
N LYS A 245 -20.51 -13.30 -7.96
CA LYS A 245 -21.73 -13.37 -7.14
C LYS A 245 -22.51 -12.06 -7.16
N PRO A 246 -23.83 -12.08 -6.97
CA PRO A 246 -24.61 -10.85 -6.79
C PRO A 246 -24.06 -9.97 -5.67
N LEU A 247 -24.16 -8.66 -5.84
CA LEU A 247 -23.72 -7.67 -4.85
C LEU A 247 -24.50 -7.77 -3.54
N GLN A 248 -23.89 -8.28 -2.49
CA GLN A 248 -24.49 -8.49 -1.17
C GLN A 248 -23.70 -7.81 -0.04
N ASP A 249 -22.37 -7.82 -0.13
CA ASP A 249 -21.43 -7.29 0.85
C ASP A 249 -21.64 -5.79 1.11
N SER A 250 -21.75 -5.46 2.39
CA SER A 250 -22.07 -4.11 2.84
C SER A 250 -20.97 -3.09 2.54
N LEU A 251 -19.70 -3.48 2.64
CA LEU A 251 -18.56 -2.58 2.44
C LEU A 251 -18.36 -2.30 0.95
N ILE A 252 -18.52 -3.31 0.10
CA ILE A 252 -18.53 -3.15 -1.36
C ILE A 252 -19.66 -2.22 -1.78
N LYS A 253 -20.89 -2.44 -1.28
CA LYS A 253 -22.04 -1.56 -1.56
C LYS A 253 -21.76 -0.12 -1.15
N HIS A 254 -21.22 0.07 0.06
CA HIS A 254 -20.90 1.41 0.55
C HIS A 254 -19.86 2.11 -0.34
N CYS A 255 -18.80 1.41 -0.76
CA CYS A 255 -17.84 1.95 -1.72
C CYS A 255 -18.49 2.33 -3.06
N VAL A 256 -19.38 1.49 -3.60
CA VAL A 256 -20.08 1.77 -4.86
C VAL A 256 -20.94 3.03 -4.73
N ASP A 257 -21.71 3.14 -3.63
CA ASP A 257 -22.56 4.31 -3.38
C ASP A 257 -21.74 5.61 -3.31
N ILE A 258 -20.59 5.61 -2.62
CA ILE A 258 -19.69 6.77 -2.55
C ILE A 258 -19.16 7.15 -3.94
N ILE A 259 -18.71 6.16 -4.72
CA ILE A 259 -18.16 6.40 -6.06
C ILE A 259 -19.25 6.92 -7.02
N ASP A 260 -20.47 6.42 -6.91
CA ASP A 260 -21.58 6.85 -7.77
C ASP A 260 -22.11 8.23 -7.37
N LEU A 261 -22.07 8.60 -6.08
CA LEU A 261 -22.32 9.98 -5.64
C LEU A 261 -21.31 10.95 -6.28
N ASP A 262 -20.02 10.63 -6.28
CA ASP A 262 -18.98 11.48 -6.90
C ASP A 262 -19.20 11.65 -8.41
N LYS A 263 -19.62 10.59 -9.12
CA LYS A 263 -20.00 10.67 -10.54
C LYS A 263 -21.19 11.60 -10.75
N ASN A 264 -22.21 11.56 -9.89
CA ASN A 264 -23.38 12.41 -10.02
C ASN A 264 -23.05 13.89 -9.75
N HIS A 265 -22.17 14.18 -8.79
CA HIS A 265 -21.68 15.54 -8.52
C HIS A 265 -20.79 16.09 -9.65
N SER A 266 -19.89 15.27 -10.20
CA SER A 266 -19.05 15.64 -11.35
C SER A 266 -19.81 15.71 -12.68
N SER A 267 -20.95 15.01 -12.81
CA SER A 267 -21.81 15.05 -13.99
C SER A 267 -22.62 16.34 -14.16
N GLN A 268 -22.62 17.24 -13.17
CA GLN A 268 -23.17 18.60 -13.36
C GLN A 268 -22.30 19.48 -14.28
N SER A 269 -21.08 19.05 -14.66
CA SER A 269 -20.18 19.83 -15.52
C SER A 269 -19.82 19.22 -16.88
N SER A 270 -20.50 18.16 -17.37
CA SER A 270 -20.17 17.61 -18.70
C SER A 270 -21.38 17.19 -19.57
N ILE A 271 -21.52 17.86 -20.71
CA ILE A 271 -22.52 17.64 -21.78
C ILE A 271 -22.21 16.35 -22.61
N ILE A 272 -21.28 15.48 -22.18
CA ILE A 272 -20.70 14.39 -23.02
C ILE A 272 -21.31 13.00 -22.71
N SER A 273 -22.32 12.87 -21.86
CA SER A 273 -22.81 11.55 -21.40
C SER A 273 -23.71 10.77 -22.38
N LYS A 274 -24.36 11.42 -23.36
CA LYS A 274 -25.40 10.76 -24.17
C LYS A 274 -24.89 9.88 -25.33
N THR A 275 -23.69 10.10 -25.85
CA THR A 275 -23.16 9.34 -27.00
C THR A 275 -22.50 8.01 -26.61
N ARG A 276 -22.01 7.87 -25.37
CA ARG A 276 -21.45 6.60 -24.86
C ARG A 276 -22.52 5.51 -24.70
N SER A 277 -23.73 5.87 -24.30
CA SER A 277 -24.83 4.94 -24.00
C SER A 277 -25.27 4.10 -25.22
N ILE A 278 -25.30 4.71 -26.42
CA ILE A 278 -25.73 4.01 -27.63
C ILE A 278 -24.65 3.03 -28.11
N TRP A 279 -23.38 3.43 -28.07
CA TRP A 279 -22.25 2.55 -28.44
C TRP A 279 -22.07 1.37 -27.47
N SER A 280 -22.33 1.58 -26.18
CA SER A 280 -22.28 0.50 -25.18
C SER A 280 -23.37 -0.55 -25.35
N MET A 281 -24.52 -0.19 -25.93
CA MET A 281 -25.58 -1.16 -26.23
C MET A 281 -25.26 -2.02 -27.46
N VAL A 282 -24.44 -1.52 -28.39
CA VAL A 282 -24.08 -2.22 -29.65
C VAL A 282 -22.80 -3.04 -29.50
N PHE A 283 -21.88 -2.64 -28.62
CA PHE A 283 -20.64 -3.37 -28.31
C PHE A 283 -20.54 -3.60 -26.79
N PRO A 284 -21.19 -4.65 -26.26
CA PRO A 284 -21.10 -4.99 -24.85
C PRO A 284 -19.64 -5.33 -24.52
N THR A 285 -19.06 -4.61 -23.57
CA THR A 285 -17.70 -4.89 -23.08
C THR A 285 -17.74 -5.15 -21.59
N PRO A 286 -17.08 -6.23 -21.11
CA PRO A 286 -16.98 -6.51 -19.69
C PRO A 286 -16.25 -5.37 -18.99
N ARG A 287 -16.72 -5.05 -17.79
CA ARG A 287 -16.17 -3.99 -16.95
C ARG A 287 -15.61 -4.58 -15.67
N ARG A 288 -14.46 -4.05 -15.26
CA ARG A 288 -13.78 -4.37 -13.99
C ARG A 288 -13.50 -3.08 -13.26
N CYS A 289 -13.77 -3.06 -11.97
CA CYS A 289 -13.56 -1.90 -11.12
C CYS A 289 -13.04 -2.36 -9.77
N TRP A 290 -11.90 -1.82 -9.37
CA TRP A 290 -11.35 -2.03 -8.04
C TRP A 290 -11.90 -0.98 -7.08
N LEU A 291 -12.21 -1.43 -5.87
CA LEU A 291 -12.79 -0.66 -4.79
C LEU A 291 -11.80 -0.63 -3.62
N PRO A 292 -11.48 0.55 -3.06
CA PRO A 292 -10.55 0.69 -1.95
C PRO A 292 -11.24 0.39 -0.60
N THR A 293 -11.83 -0.82 -0.49
CA THR A 293 -12.64 -1.22 0.67
C THR A 293 -11.83 -1.24 1.97
N GLY A 294 -10.57 -1.69 1.93
CA GLY A 294 -9.65 -1.61 3.06
C GLY A 294 -9.38 -0.18 3.51
N CYS A 295 -9.13 0.74 2.56
CA CYS A 295 -8.95 2.16 2.86
C CYS A 295 -10.21 2.77 3.47
N LEU A 296 -11.39 2.48 2.92
CA LEU A 296 -12.66 2.98 3.45
C LEU A 296 -12.84 2.50 4.90
N LYS A 297 -12.68 1.19 5.15
CA LYS A 297 -12.78 0.61 6.49
C LYS A 297 -11.82 1.27 7.48
N LEU A 298 -10.55 1.44 7.11
CA LEU A 298 -9.55 2.08 7.97
C LEU A 298 -9.96 3.53 8.30
N LEU A 299 -10.31 4.32 7.28
CA LEU A 299 -10.66 5.73 7.45
C LEU A 299 -11.95 5.91 8.28
N GLU A 300 -12.95 5.03 8.13
CA GLU A 300 -14.15 5.03 8.97
C GLU A 300 -13.83 4.74 10.43
N VAL A 301 -12.98 3.74 10.70
CA VAL A 301 -12.54 3.42 12.06
C VAL A 301 -11.76 4.58 12.66
N LEU A 302 -10.79 5.14 11.94
CA LEU A 302 -10.00 6.29 12.39
C LEU A 302 -10.88 7.51 12.65
N HIS A 303 -11.84 7.81 11.77
CA HIS A 303 -12.78 8.91 11.97
C HIS A 303 -13.66 8.68 13.21
N GLY A 304 -14.12 7.45 13.44
CA GLY A 304 -14.94 7.11 14.60
C GLY A 304 -14.19 7.15 15.94
N VAL A 305 -12.89 6.82 15.96
CA VAL A 305 -12.08 6.75 17.20
C VAL A 305 -11.23 7.99 17.45
N LEU A 306 -10.85 8.71 16.40
CA LEU A 306 -10.03 9.93 16.41
C LEU A 306 -10.73 11.06 15.62
N PRO A 307 -11.95 11.50 16.00
CA PRO A 307 -12.77 12.43 15.20
C PRO A 307 -12.14 13.81 14.99
N LYS A 308 -11.12 14.18 15.76
CA LYS A 308 -10.38 15.45 15.64
C LYS A 308 -8.97 15.28 15.08
N MET A 309 -8.74 14.20 14.33
CA MET A 309 -7.44 13.96 13.70
C MET A 309 -7.15 14.96 12.58
N SER A 310 -5.90 15.42 12.52
CA SER A 310 -5.28 15.95 11.31
C SER A 310 -4.49 14.81 10.65
N LEU A 311 -4.75 14.55 9.38
CA LEU A 311 -4.11 13.46 8.64
C LEU A 311 -2.92 13.97 7.82
N ILE A 312 -1.77 13.32 7.97
CA ILE A 312 -0.65 13.38 7.04
C ILE A 312 -0.54 11.99 6.40
N ALA A 313 -0.80 11.93 5.10
CA ALA A 313 -0.65 10.70 4.33
C ALA A 313 0.26 10.94 3.12
N SER A 314 1.12 9.98 2.82
CA SER A 314 1.95 9.97 1.60
C SER A 314 1.92 8.58 1.01
N ASP A 315 1.56 8.50 -0.27
CA ASP A 315 1.39 7.21 -0.94
C ASP A 315 1.51 7.35 -2.47
N PHE A 316 1.66 6.23 -3.17
CA PHE A 316 1.71 6.17 -4.62
C PHE A 316 0.31 6.19 -5.24
N SER A 317 0.13 6.99 -6.29
CA SER A 317 -1.11 7.03 -7.07
C SER A 317 -0.96 6.45 -8.48
N TYR A 318 0.26 6.29 -8.98
CA TYR A 318 0.53 5.86 -10.34
C TYR A 318 1.96 5.34 -10.52
N LEU A 319 2.10 4.22 -11.25
CA LEU A 319 3.37 3.71 -11.76
C LEU A 319 3.22 3.41 -13.27
N PRO A 320 4.08 3.95 -14.15
CA PRO A 320 3.87 3.88 -15.60
C PRO A 320 3.92 2.46 -16.18
N ASP A 321 4.68 1.56 -15.54
CA ASP A 321 4.93 0.21 -16.02
C ASP A 321 3.99 -0.84 -15.38
N VAL A 322 3.10 -0.42 -14.48
CA VAL A 322 2.15 -1.30 -13.80
C VAL A 322 0.80 -1.24 -14.51
N ARG A 323 0.33 -2.39 -15.00
CA ARG A 323 -0.98 -2.53 -15.64
C ARG A 323 -1.72 -3.74 -15.11
N ILE A 324 -2.69 -3.49 -14.24
CA ILE A 324 -3.68 -4.48 -13.80
C ILE A 324 -5.01 -4.16 -14.49
N PRO A 325 -5.73 -5.18 -15.03
CA PRO A 325 -7.04 -4.95 -15.62
C PRO A 325 -8.05 -4.35 -14.63
N GLY A 326 -8.77 -3.32 -15.09
CA GLY A 326 -9.86 -2.70 -14.35
C GLY A 326 -9.61 -1.23 -13.99
N GLU A 327 -10.69 -0.49 -13.80
CA GLU A 327 -10.65 0.87 -13.27
C GLU A 327 -10.08 0.88 -11.84
N ARG A 328 -9.28 1.89 -11.49
CA ARG A 328 -8.70 2.08 -10.14
C ARG A 328 -7.89 0.89 -9.62
N ALA A 329 -7.28 0.12 -10.53
CA ALA A 329 -6.55 -1.05 -10.14
C ALA A 329 -5.40 -0.73 -9.19
N PRO A 330 -5.14 -1.58 -8.18
CA PRO A 330 -4.06 -1.36 -7.23
C PRO A 330 -2.71 -1.40 -7.93
N LEU A 331 -1.67 -0.92 -7.23
CA LEU A 331 -0.30 -0.99 -7.73
C LEU A 331 0.33 -2.31 -7.29
N VAL A 332 0.72 -3.12 -8.28
CA VAL A 332 1.43 -4.39 -8.09
C VAL A 332 2.73 -4.33 -8.88
N SER A 333 3.84 -4.53 -8.19
CA SER A 333 5.16 -4.62 -8.79
C SER A 333 5.86 -5.85 -8.24
N THR A 334 6.87 -6.37 -8.94
CA THR A 334 7.70 -7.46 -8.44
C THR A 334 9.15 -7.20 -8.83
N LYS A 335 10.07 -7.32 -7.87
CA LYS A 335 11.51 -7.27 -8.14
C LYS A 335 11.93 -8.52 -8.90
N LEU A 336 12.28 -8.38 -10.18
CA LEU A 336 12.91 -9.46 -10.94
C LEU A 336 14.42 -9.49 -10.67
N SER A 337 14.91 -10.55 -10.04
CA SER A 337 16.33 -10.86 -10.01
C SER A 337 16.73 -11.50 -11.34
N VAL A 338 16.98 -10.71 -12.38
CA VAL A 338 17.68 -11.23 -13.56
C VAL A 338 19.16 -11.40 -13.17
N LYS A 339 19.81 -12.51 -13.54
CA LYS A 339 21.28 -12.60 -13.56
C LYS A 339 21.69 -12.49 -15.02
N HIS A 340 22.26 -11.36 -15.43
CA HIS A 340 22.93 -11.26 -16.73
C HIS A 340 24.38 -10.78 -16.57
N ASN A 341 25.28 -11.43 -17.30
CA ASN A 341 26.73 -11.18 -17.34
C ASN A 341 27.09 -9.88 -18.07
N GLY A 342 26.54 -8.75 -17.63
CA GLY A 342 26.85 -7.44 -18.18
C GLY A 342 25.72 -6.45 -17.98
N GLY A 343 25.65 -5.88 -16.77
CA GLY A 343 24.69 -4.83 -16.41
C GLY A 343 23.28 -5.36 -16.16
N LEU A 344 22.75 -5.10 -14.98
CA LEU A 344 21.34 -5.32 -14.67
C LEU A 344 20.61 -4.00 -14.81
N GLU A 345 19.71 -3.93 -15.79
CA GLU A 345 18.57 -3.01 -15.73
C GLU A 345 17.54 -3.64 -14.79
N HIS A 346 17.16 -2.92 -13.73
CA HIS A 346 16.03 -3.30 -12.89
C HIS A 346 14.75 -3.09 -13.70
N LEU A 347 14.32 -4.11 -14.44
CA LEU A 347 13.03 -4.13 -15.09
C LEU A 347 11.96 -4.54 -14.07
N PHE A 348 11.11 -3.58 -13.69
CA PHE A 348 9.82 -3.87 -13.10
C PHE A 348 8.93 -4.47 -14.20
N VAL A 349 8.53 -5.73 -14.04
CA VAL A 349 7.65 -6.39 -15.00
C VAL A 349 6.28 -6.59 -14.36
N PRO A 350 5.19 -6.15 -15.00
CA PRO A 350 3.85 -6.39 -14.49
C PRO A 350 3.57 -7.91 -14.44
N SER A 351 3.23 -8.41 -13.25
CA SER A 351 2.82 -9.79 -13.05
C SER A 351 1.31 -9.94 -13.32
N TYR A 352 0.94 -10.96 -14.10
CA TYR A 352 -0.42 -11.21 -14.58
C TYR A 352 -1.22 -12.23 -13.72
N LEU A 353 -0.83 -12.48 -12.45
CA LEU A 353 -1.50 -13.38 -11.52
C LEU A 353 -1.58 -12.74 -10.12
N PRO A 354 -2.60 -13.07 -9.29
CA PRO A 354 -3.25 -12.11 -8.41
C PRO A 354 -2.38 -11.68 -7.23
N ILE A 355 -2.19 -10.37 -7.17
CA ILE A 355 -1.83 -9.54 -6.01
C ILE A 355 -0.49 -9.89 -5.36
N VAL A 356 0.54 -9.15 -5.79
CA VAL A 356 1.67 -8.73 -4.96
C VAL A 356 1.58 -7.21 -4.85
N LEU A 357 0.81 -6.69 -3.89
CA LEU A 357 0.76 -5.24 -3.65
C LEU A 357 2.19 -4.76 -3.36
N LEU A 358 2.56 -3.69 -4.07
CA LEU A 358 3.86 -3.04 -4.12
C LEU A 358 5.05 -3.86 -3.57
N SER A 359 5.56 -4.76 -4.41
CA SER A 359 7.00 -5.03 -4.43
C SER A 359 7.63 -4.16 -5.51
N MET A 360 7.95 -2.90 -5.19
CA MET A 360 9.11 -2.28 -5.87
C MET A 360 10.40 -2.79 -5.24
#